data_AF-A0A357ISX7-F1
#
_entry.id   AF-A0A357ISX7-F1
#
_cell.length_a   1.000
_cell.length_b   1.000
_cell.length_c   1.000
_cell.angle_alpha   90.00
_cell.angle_beta   90.00
_cell.angle_gamma   90.00
#
_symmetry.space_group_name_H-M   'P 1'
#
loop_
_entity.id
_entity.type
_entity.pdbx_description
1 polymer ?
#
loop_
_entity_poly.entity_id
_entity_poly.type
_entity_poly.pdbx_seq_one_letter_code
_entity_poly.pdbx_strand_id
1 'polypeptide(L)'
;MKRKVLLSLSLPLLLSGCGNEPIAPAEGISPGAMELSDTTEFVESDACSALGEQRILVIPCRFQGEREFTDGDLSSLEQAFFAEELSSAKGYFSVKEFYSKSSLGKLSFSGEVAPVVDVPYTVKELEEEGDYLPGVPAEIYSKLDSVSSSFLSSYDLDQDGYVDNAVFVYSSPRSERGGNFWAWVANFATDPNKERPSFNHHMWVG
;
A
#
# COMPACT_ATOMS: atom_id res chain seq x y z
N MET A 1 -13.34 82.89 -21.32
CA MET A 1 -14.71 82.35 -21.47
C MET A 1 -14.65 81.09 -22.32
N LYS A 2 -14.83 79.92 -21.68
CA LYS A 2 -14.90 78.61 -22.36
C LYS A 2 -16.35 78.36 -22.78
N ARG A 3 -16.60 78.03 -24.05
CA ARG A 3 -17.87 77.41 -24.49
C ARG A 3 -17.54 76.11 -25.22
N LYS A 4 -18.15 75.04 -24.71
CA LYS A 4 -18.10 73.67 -25.20
C LYS A 4 -18.79 73.57 -26.56
N VAL A 5 -18.26 72.73 -27.44
CA VAL A 5 -19.09 71.97 -28.38
C VAL A 5 -18.66 70.51 -28.27
N LEU A 6 -19.61 69.69 -27.83
CA LEU A 6 -19.55 68.22 -27.88
C LEU A 6 -19.77 67.80 -29.33
N LEU A 7 -18.90 66.93 -29.85
CA LEU A 7 -19.28 65.97 -30.88
C LEU A 7 -18.92 64.57 -30.37
N SER A 8 -19.95 63.77 -30.12
CA SER A 8 -19.90 62.34 -29.91
C SER A 8 -19.81 61.62 -31.26
N LEU A 9 -18.94 60.62 -31.41
CA LEU A 9 -19.36 59.32 -31.95
C LEU A 9 -18.27 58.24 -31.81
N SER A 10 -18.71 57.12 -31.23
CA SER A 10 -18.29 55.71 -31.42
C SER A 10 -16.82 55.32 -31.23
N LEU A 11 -16.57 54.76 -30.04
CA LEU A 11 -15.42 53.93 -29.70
C LEU A 11 -15.66 52.48 -30.17
N PRO A 12 -14.82 51.85 -31.01
CA PRO A 12 -14.89 50.42 -31.20
C PRO A 12 -14.25 49.71 -30.00
N LEU A 13 -15.05 48.85 -29.36
CA LEU A 13 -14.64 47.89 -28.35
C LEU A 13 -13.65 46.89 -29.01
N LEU A 14 -12.36 47.01 -28.72
CA LEU A 14 -11.38 45.97 -29.08
C LEU A 14 -11.53 44.81 -28.08
N LEU A 15 -12.26 43.78 -28.49
CA LEU A 15 -12.21 42.46 -27.89
C LEU A 15 -10.76 41.96 -27.97
N SER A 16 -10.06 42.01 -26.84
CA SER A 16 -8.80 41.30 -26.68
C SER A 16 -9.12 39.80 -26.59
N GLY A 17 -9.16 39.14 -27.75
CA GLY A 17 -9.05 37.69 -27.80
C GLY A 17 -7.68 37.31 -27.28
N CYS A 18 -7.64 36.54 -26.19
CA CYS A 18 -6.41 35.91 -25.70
C CYS A 18 -5.75 35.16 -26.86
N GLY A 19 -4.46 35.39 -27.04
CA GLY A 19 -3.69 34.93 -28.18
C GLY A 19 -3.83 33.43 -28.40
N ASN A 20 -4.09 33.06 -29.66
CA ASN A 20 -3.70 31.76 -30.19
C ASN A 20 -2.17 31.75 -30.33
N GLU A 21 -1.46 31.53 -29.23
CA GLU A 21 -0.11 30.97 -29.32
C GLU A 21 -0.31 29.50 -29.71
N PRO A 22 0.25 29.03 -30.85
CA PRO A 22 0.28 27.59 -31.11
C PRO A 22 1.06 26.94 -29.96
N ILE A 23 0.42 26.01 -29.24
CA ILE A 23 1.09 25.19 -28.25
C ILE A 23 2.21 24.44 -28.99
N ALA A 24 3.45 24.87 -28.78
CA ALA A 24 4.59 24.11 -29.26
C ALA A 24 4.49 22.71 -28.65
N PRO A 25 4.70 21.62 -29.42
CA PRO A 25 4.81 20.30 -28.82
C PRO A 25 5.87 20.40 -27.73
N ALA A 26 5.52 19.97 -26.52
CA ALA A 26 6.50 19.84 -25.44
C ALA A 26 7.71 19.10 -26.03
N GLU A 27 8.91 19.64 -25.84
CA GLU A 27 10.13 18.95 -26.23
C GLU A 27 10.06 17.55 -25.63
N GLY A 28 9.90 16.55 -26.49
CA GLY A 28 9.91 15.16 -26.07
C GLY A 28 11.21 14.93 -25.33
N ILE A 29 11.17 14.13 -24.27
CA ILE A 29 12.37 13.72 -23.52
C ILE A 29 13.39 13.26 -24.56
N SER A 30 14.44 14.05 -24.76
CA SER A 30 15.48 13.69 -25.71
C SER A 30 16.12 12.39 -25.19
N PRO A 31 16.36 11.37 -26.04
CA PRO A 31 16.89 10.10 -25.58
C PRO A 31 18.29 10.19 -24.96
N GLY A 32 18.93 11.37 -24.96
CA GLY A 32 20.29 11.59 -24.47
C GLY A 32 20.49 11.53 -22.96
N ALA A 33 19.44 11.26 -22.16
CA ALA A 33 19.55 11.08 -20.72
C ALA A 33 18.84 9.81 -20.20
N MET A 34 18.52 8.86 -21.07
CA MET A 34 18.18 7.50 -20.64
C MET A 34 19.39 6.60 -20.82
N GLU A 35 20.39 6.77 -19.96
CA GLU A 35 21.27 5.65 -19.68
C GLU A 35 20.46 4.65 -18.85
N LEU A 36 20.00 3.58 -19.49
CA LEU A 36 19.72 2.34 -18.79
C LEU A 36 21.08 1.83 -18.28
N SER A 37 21.47 2.27 -17.08
CA SER A 37 22.53 1.61 -16.35
C SER A 37 22.05 0.20 -16.01
N ASP A 38 22.88 -0.81 -16.26
CA ASP A 38 22.66 -2.15 -15.73
C ASP A 38 22.36 -2.03 -14.23
N THR A 39 21.13 -2.38 -13.80
CA THR A 39 20.73 -2.44 -12.40
C THR A 39 21.32 -3.69 -11.73
N THR A 40 22.59 -3.99 -12.01
CA THR A 40 23.34 -5.05 -11.32
C THR A 40 23.67 -4.69 -9.89
N GLU A 41 23.42 -3.44 -9.48
CA GLU A 41 23.24 -3.13 -8.06
C GLU A 41 21.98 -3.85 -7.59
N PHE A 42 22.19 -4.97 -6.90
CA PHE A 42 21.17 -5.56 -6.05
C PHE A 42 20.80 -4.49 -5.02
N VAL A 43 19.72 -3.77 -5.28
CA VAL A 43 19.01 -3.06 -4.22
C VAL A 43 18.41 -4.18 -3.39
N GLU A 44 18.92 -4.31 -2.16
CA GLU A 44 18.36 -5.24 -1.19
C GLU A 44 16.86 -4.96 -1.13
N SER A 45 16.06 -5.98 -1.39
CA SER A 45 14.63 -5.87 -1.18
C SER A 45 14.47 -5.65 0.32
N ASP A 46 13.64 -4.69 0.74
CA ASP A 46 13.19 -4.50 2.14
C ASP A 46 12.27 -5.67 2.56
N ALA A 47 12.65 -6.90 2.21
CA ALA A 47 11.92 -8.13 2.38
C ALA A 47 12.76 -9.09 3.22
N CYS A 48 12.08 -9.94 3.97
CA CYS A 48 12.72 -10.77 4.97
C CYS A 48 13.75 -11.77 4.42
N SER A 49 14.68 -12.16 5.31
CA SER A 49 15.68 -13.18 5.02
C SER A 49 15.05 -14.54 4.72
N ALA A 50 15.57 -15.25 3.72
CA ALA A 50 15.14 -16.60 3.34
C ALA A 50 15.60 -17.71 4.32
N LEU A 51 16.20 -17.35 5.45
CA LEU A 51 16.73 -18.25 6.45
C LEU A 51 16.35 -17.80 7.87
N GLY A 52 16.33 -18.75 8.79
CA GLY A 52 16.10 -18.51 10.21
C GLY A 52 14.62 -18.45 10.58
N GLU A 53 14.35 -17.82 11.73
CA GLU A 53 12.99 -17.54 12.19
C GLU A 53 12.60 -16.14 11.75
N GLN A 54 11.55 -16.07 10.95
CA GLN A 54 10.97 -14.83 10.42
C GLN A 54 9.60 -14.60 11.05
N ARG A 55 9.18 -13.34 11.14
CA ARG A 55 7.87 -12.97 11.72
C ARG A 55 6.95 -12.36 10.69
N ILE A 56 5.69 -12.77 10.69
CA ILE A 56 4.63 -12.25 9.82
C ILE A 56 3.55 -11.58 10.68
N LEU A 57 3.27 -10.32 10.40
CA LEU A 57 2.16 -9.58 10.99
C LEU A 57 0.96 -9.62 10.05
N VAL A 58 -0.11 -10.32 10.44
CA VAL A 58 -1.33 -10.41 9.63
C VAL A 58 -2.34 -9.40 10.17
N ILE A 59 -2.77 -8.45 9.34
CA ILE A 59 -3.61 -7.31 9.73
C ILE A 59 -4.92 -7.37 8.94
N PRO A 60 -6.02 -7.85 9.54
CA PRO A 60 -7.34 -7.73 8.95
C PRO A 60 -7.74 -6.25 8.89
N CYS A 61 -8.31 -5.81 7.78
CA CYS A 61 -8.74 -4.43 7.59
C CYS A 61 -10.15 -4.37 6.99
N ARG A 62 -10.97 -3.47 7.54
CA ARG A 62 -12.38 -3.29 7.22
C ARG A 62 -12.60 -1.85 6.77
N PHE A 63 -13.07 -1.68 5.53
CA PHE A 63 -13.54 -0.37 5.05
C PHE A 63 -14.95 -0.09 5.57
N GLN A 64 -15.28 1.20 5.70
CA GLN A 64 -16.59 1.60 6.15
C GLN A 64 -17.67 1.08 5.19
N GLY A 65 -18.69 0.42 5.74
CA GLY A 65 -19.80 -0.14 4.96
C GLY A 65 -19.56 -1.55 4.41
N GLU A 66 -18.38 -2.12 4.61
CA GLU A 66 -18.06 -3.49 4.20
C GLU A 66 -18.41 -4.55 5.25
N ARG A 67 -18.30 -5.82 4.86
CA ARG A 67 -18.58 -6.96 5.74
C ARG A 67 -17.64 -6.97 6.96
N GLU A 68 -18.21 -7.33 8.10
CA GLU A 68 -17.51 -7.63 9.34
C GLU A 68 -16.68 -8.92 9.28
N PHE A 69 -15.48 -8.90 9.86
CA PHE A 69 -14.76 -10.12 10.17
C PHE A 69 -15.48 -10.87 11.29
N THR A 70 -15.84 -12.11 11.02
CA THR A 70 -16.38 -13.02 12.03
C THR A 70 -15.24 -13.71 12.77
N ASP A 71 -15.51 -14.22 13.98
CA ASP A 71 -14.54 -15.04 14.73
C ASP A 71 -14.05 -16.25 13.90
N GLY A 72 -14.91 -16.78 13.03
CA GLY A 72 -14.56 -17.85 12.10
C GLY A 72 -13.57 -17.42 11.01
N ASP A 73 -13.66 -16.18 10.53
CA ASP A 73 -12.69 -15.63 9.56
C ASP A 73 -11.33 -15.44 10.24
N LEU A 74 -11.30 -14.83 11.42
CA LEU A 74 -10.06 -14.61 12.18
C LEU A 74 -9.39 -15.94 12.57
N SER A 75 -10.17 -16.93 13.00
CA SER A 75 -9.66 -18.28 13.28
C SER A 75 -9.15 -18.97 12.01
N SER A 76 -9.77 -18.71 10.86
CA SER A 76 -9.31 -19.27 9.58
C SER A 76 -8.00 -18.62 9.13
N LEU A 77 -7.82 -17.31 9.35
CA LEU A 77 -6.55 -16.61 9.10
C LEU A 77 -5.44 -17.17 9.99
N GLU A 78 -5.69 -17.28 11.29
CA GLU A 78 -4.73 -17.84 12.24
C GLU A 78 -4.32 -19.26 11.83
N GLN A 79 -5.28 -20.10 11.42
CA GLN A 79 -5.00 -21.44 10.92
C GLN A 79 -4.22 -21.43 9.60
N ALA A 80 -4.61 -20.60 8.64
CA ALA A 80 -3.97 -20.53 7.33
C ALA A 80 -2.50 -20.09 7.42
N PHE A 81 -2.18 -19.18 8.34
CA PHE A 81 -0.81 -18.69 8.51
C PHE A 81 0.02 -19.54 9.48
N PHE A 82 -0.53 -19.89 10.64
CA PHE A 82 0.28 -20.34 11.79
C PHE A 82 -0.03 -21.76 12.29
N ALA A 83 -1.05 -22.44 11.75
CA ALA A 83 -1.36 -23.81 12.19
C ALA A 83 -0.18 -24.77 11.98
N GLU A 84 0.00 -25.69 12.91
CA GLU A 84 0.95 -26.80 12.79
C GLU A 84 0.23 -28.02 12.22
N GLU A 85 0.86 -28.72 11.27
CA GLU A 85 0.35 -29.97 10.69
C GLU A 85 -1.07 -29.88 10.09
N LEU A 86 -1.43 -28.71 9.54
CA LEU A 86 -2.70 -28.48 8.85
C LEU A 86 -2.89 -29.44 7.67
N SER A 87 -1.78 -29.80 7.01
CA SER A 87 -1.80 -30.75 5.90
C SER A 87 -2.37 -32.12 6.28
N SER A 88 -2.15 -32.56 7.51
CA SER A 88 -2.66 -33.86 8.01
C SER A 88 -4.18 -33.85 8.20
N ALA A 89 -4.76 -32.69 8.55
CA ALA A 89 -6.19 -32.56 8.82
C ALA A 89 -7.00 -32.15 7.58
N LYS A 90 -6.42 -31.33 6.70
CA LYS A 90 -7.15 -30.64 5.62
C LYS A 90 -6.60 -30.89 4.21
N GLY A 91 -5.43 -31.51 4.08
CA GLY A 91 -4.79 -31.78 2.78
C GLY A 91 -4.12 -30.57 2.13
N TYR A 92 -4.03 -29.44 2.83
CA TYR A 92 -3.27 -28.25 2.43
C TYR A 92 -2.44 -27.73 3.62
N PHE A 93 -1.34 -27.06 3.31
CA PHE A 93 -0.40 -26.54 4.30
C PHE A 93 -0.79 -25.15 4.78
N SER A 94 -0.47 -24.84 6.04
CA SER A 94 -0.38 -23.44 6.48
C SER A 94 0.91 -22.81 5.94
N VAL A 95 1.04 -21.48 6.01
CA VAL A 95 2.28 -20.78 5.62
C VAL A 95 3.47 -21.27 6.44
N LYS A 96 3.31 -21.33 7.77
CA LYS A 96 4.33 -21.86 8.69
C LYS A 96 4.75 -23.28 8.33
N GLU A 97 3.78 -24.17 8.13
CA GLU A 97 4.05 -25.58 7.83
C GLU A 97 4.72 -25.75 6.46
N PHE A 98 4.22 -25.04 5.44
CA PHE A 98 4.73 -25.12 4.09
C PHE A 98 6.20 -24.69 4.02
N TYR A 99 6.54 -23.53 4.57
CA TYR A 99 7.91 -23.02 4.53
C TYR A 99 8.86 -23.83 5.42
N SER A 100 8.41 -24.30 6.59
CA SER A 100 9.21 -25.19 7.44
C SER A 100 9.55 -26.51 6.73
N LYS A 101 8.55 -27.17 6.11
CA LYS A 101 8.77 -28.44 5.40
C LYS A 101 9.56 -28.26 4.09
N SER A 102 9.22 -27.26 3.28
CA SER A 102 9.89 -27.03 1.99
C SER A 102 11.33 -26.54 2.14
N SER A 103 11.65 -25.81 3.21
CA SER A 103 13.01 -25.35 3.51
C SER A 103 13.86 -26.38 4.26
N LEU A 104 13.32 -27.56 4.57
CA LEU A 104 13.95 -28.58 5.42
C LEU A 104 14.31 -28.04 6.82
N GLY A 105 13.44 -27.20 7.39
CA GLY A 105 13.60 -26.59 8.71
C GLY A 105 14.59 -25.42 8.76
N LYS A 106 15.04 -24.91 7.60
CA LYS A 106 15.95 -23.76 7.54
C LYS A 106 15.25 -22.41 7.65
N LEU A 107 13.96 -22.37 7.34
CA LEU A 107 13.10 -21.20 7.41
C LEU A 107 11.83 -21.57 8.17
N SER A 108 11.49 -20.78 9.18
CA SER A 108 10.25 -20.92 9.93
C SER A 108 9.60 -19.55 10.10
N PHE A 109 8.28 -19.50 10.01
CA PHE A 109 7.51 -18.29 10.27
C PHE A 109 6.80 -18.38 11.63
N SER A 110 6.83 -17.30 12.38
CA SER A 110 6.01 -17.04 13.57
C SER A 110 5.28 -15.71 13.41
N GLY A 111 4.37 -15.36 14.30
CA GLY A 111 3.58 -14.13 14.17
C GLY A 111 2.22 -14.24 14.85
N GLU A 112 1.36 -13.26 14.58
CA GLU A 112 -0.02 -13.24 15.05
C GLU A 112 -0.94 -12.51 14.06
N VAL A 113 -2.23 -12.81 14.15
CA VAL A 113 -3.30 -12.00 13.55
C VAL A 113 -3.62 -10.84 14.49
N ALA A 114 -3.33 -9.63 14.04
CA ALA A 114 -3.62 -8.39 14.76
C ALA A 114 -5.15 -8.13 14.86
N PRO A 115 -5.57 -7.28 15.80
CA PRO A 115 -6.94 -6.78 15.82
C PRO A 115 -7.32 -6.12 14.49
N VAL A 116 -8.61 -6.23 14.12
CA VAL A 116 -9.14 -5.66 12.89
C VAL A 116 -8.96 -4.15 12.88
N VAL A 117 -8.44 -3.62 11.77
CA VAL A 117 -8.27 -2.19 11.51
C VAL A 117 -9.49 -1.64 10.83
N ASP A 118 -10.07 -0.63 11.44
CA ASP A 118 -11.21 0.10 10.88
C ASP A 118 -10.73 1.29 10.08
N VAL A 119 -10.91 1.20 8.77
CA VAL A 119 -10.66 2.31 7.86
C VAL A 119 -11.90 3.21 7.88
N PRO A 120 -11.77 4.49 8.27
CA PRO A 120 -12.91 5.40 8.47
C PRO A 120 -13.44 5.98 7.14
N TYR A 121 -13.22 5.27 6.04
CA TYR A 121 -13.59 5.66 4.69
C TYR A 121 -14.26 4.48 4.01
N THR A 122 -15.24 4.78 3.18
CA THR A 122 -15.83 3.81 2.26
C THR A 122 -14.89 3.58 1.08
N VAL A 123 -14.99 2.40 0.46
CA VAL A 123 -14.28 2.10 -0.79
C VAL A 123 -14.52 3.17 -1.85
N LYS A 124 -15.78 3.58 -1.99
CA LYS A 124 -16.20 4.53 -3.01
C LYS A 124 -15.53 5.89 -2.84
N GLU A 125 -15.43 6.39 -1.61
CA GLU A 125 -14.75 7.66 -1.32
C GLU A 125 -13.28 7.59 -1.74
N LEU A 126 -12.57 6.53 -1.35
CA LEU A 126 -11.16 6.34 -1.69
C LEU A 126 -10.95 6.17 -3.21
N GLU A 127 -11.86 5.49 -3.91
CA GLU A 127 -11.82 5.36 -5.38
C GLU A 127 -12.07 6.70 -6.09
N GLU A 128 -12.98 7.53 -5.60
CA GLU A 128 -13.26 8.87 -6.15
C GLU A 128 -12.08 9.84 -5.92
N GLU A 129 -11.36 9.70 -4.81
CA GLU A 129 -10.15 10.46 -4.51
C GLU A 129 -8.91 9.96 -5.27
N GLY A 130 -8.99 8.74 -5.84
CA GLY A 130 -7.88 8.12 -6.57
C GLY A 130 -6.81 7.53 -5.65
N ASP A 131 -7.17 7.19 -4.41
CA ASP A 131 -6.26 6.68 -3.41
C ASP A 131 -5.73 5.29 -3.73
N TYR A 132 -4.53 5.03 -3.23
CA TYR A 132 -3.90 3.72 -3.26
C TYR A 132 -4.37 2.88 -2.06
N LEU A 133 -5.43 2.07 -2.25
CA LEU A 133 -6.05 1.32 -1.15
C LEU A 133 -5.07 0.50 -0.31
N PRO A 134 -4.04 -0.19 -0.85
CA PRO A 134 -3.13 -0.95 0.02
C PRO A 134 -2.36 -0.06 1.02
N GLY A 135 -2.06 1.19 0.65
CA GLY A 135 -1.36 2.13 1.53
C GLY A 135 -2.23 2.66 2.68
N VAL A 136 -3.55 2.77 2.46
CA VAL A 136 -4.47 3.43 3.42
C VAL A 136 -4.56 2.68 4.76
N PRO A 137 -4.87 1.37 4.82
CA PRO A 137 -4.85 0.61 6.07
C PRO A 137 -3.48 0.58 6.74
N ALA A 138 -2.40 0.52 5.95
CA ALA A 138 -1.04 0.52 6.47
C ALA A 138 -0.70 1.83 7.18
N GLU A 139 -1.05 2.96 6.58
CA GLU A 139 -0.90 4.27 7.18
C GLU A 139 -1.74 4.40 8.46
N ILE A 140 -3.01 4.00 8.42
CA ILE A 140 -3.90 4.05 9.59
C ILE A 140 -3.35 3.19 10.72
N TYR A 141 -2.99 1.93 10.44
CA TYR A 141 -2.47 1.01 11.45
C TYR A 141 -1.18 1.54 12.09
N SER A 142 -0.29 2.13 11.29
CA SER A 142 0.96 2.74 11.77
C SER A 142 0.72 3.93 12.71
N LYS A 143 -0.48 4.52 12.74
CA LYS A 143 -0.83 5.68 13.58
C LYS A 143 -1.74 5.33 14.75
N LEU A 144 -2.16 4.06 14.91
CA LEU A 144 -2.99 3.65 16.04
C LEU A 144 -2.20 3.72 17.36
N ASP A 145 -2.76 4.42 18.35
CA ASP A 145 -2.20 4.53 19.70
C ASP A 145 -2.08 3.17 20.41
N SER A 146 -2.94 2.21 20.04
CA SER A 146 -2.90 0.84 20.55
C SER A 146 -1.69 0.04 20.05
N VAL A 147 -1.06 0.48 18.95
CA VAL A 147 0.09 -0.19 18.35
C VAL A 147 1.36 0.49 18.83
N SER A 148 2.01 -0.13 19.83
CA SER A 148 3.25 0.39 20.39
C SER A 148 4.41 0.31 19.39
N SER A 149 5.36 1.24 19.47
CA SER A 149 6.54 1.19 18.60
C SER A 149 7.39 -0.06 18.85
N SER A 150 7.51 -0.51 20.11
CA SER A 150 8.18 -1.76 20.46
C SER A 150 7.54 -3.00 19.83
N PHE A 151 6.23 -2.97 19.59
CA PHE A 151 5.54 -4.05 18.90
C PHE A 151 5.97 -4.09 17.44
N LEU A 152 5.94 -2.97 16.73
CA LEU A 152 6.38 -2.88 15.33
C LEU A 152 7.88 -3.22 15.18
N SER A 153 8.73 -2.73 16.09
CA SER A 153 10.16 -3.11 16.14
C SER A 153 10.39 -4.61 16.33
N SER A 154 9.42 -5.36 16.82
CA SER A 154 9.55 -6.81 16.94
C SER A 154 9.34 -7.58 15.62
N TYR A 155 8.95 -6.86 14.56
CA TYR A 155 8.81 -7.34 13.18
C TYR A 155 9.81 -6.70 12.20
N ASP A 156 10.74 -5.89 12.71
CA ASP A 156 11.89 -5.31 12.00
C ASP A 156 13.13 -6.11 12.41
N LEU A 157 13.34 -7.27 11.77
CA LEU A 157 14.36 -8.23 12.20
C LEU A 157 15.75 -7.89 11.68
N ASP A 158 15.85 -7.15 10.57
CA ASP A 158 17.11 -6.66 10.01
C ASP A 158 17.47 -5.24 10.46
N GLN A 159 16.58 -4.55 11.16
CA GLN A 159 16.76 -3.23 11.76
C GLN A 159 16.95 -2.12 10.71
N ASP A 160 16.33 -2.28 9.55
CA ASP A 160 16.33 -1.29 8.48
C ASP A 160 15.34 -0.13 8.76
N GLY A 161 14.39 -0.33 9.67
CA GLY A 161 13.34 0.62 10.03
C GLY A 161 12.01 0.38 9.31
N TYR A 162 11.81 -0.78 8.71
CA TYR A 162 10.58 -1.25 8.11
C TYR A 162 10.05 -2.51 8.81
N VAL A 163 8.76 -2.78 8.66
CA VAL A 163 8.17 -4.06 9.07
C VAL A 163 8.41 -5.09 7.96
N ASP A 164 9.23 -6.12 8.24
CA ASP A 164 9.74 -7.05 7.21
C ASP A 164 8.65 -7.84 6.47
N ASN A 165 7.66 -8.34 7.22
CA ASN A 165 6.54 -9.09 6.65
C ASN A 165 5.22 -8.65 7.25
N ALA A 166 4.46 -7.90 6.47
CA ALA A 166 3.08 -7.56 6.78
C ALA A 166 2.13 -8.10 5.71
N VAL A 167 0.97 -8.56 6.14
CA VAL A 167 -0.11 -9.01 5.27
C VAL A 167 -1.40 -8.29 5.65
N PHE A 168 -1.86 -7.39 4.80
CA PHE A 168 -3.15 -6.73 4.97
C PHE A 168 -4.24 -7.54 4.28
N VAL A 169 -5.21 -7.99 5.08
CA VAL A 169 -6.33 -8.82 4.61
C VAL A 169 -7.61 -7.99 4.63
N TYR A 170 -8.21 -7.71 3.48
CA TYR A 170 -9.45 -6.93 3.40
C TYR A 170 -10.69 -7.83 3.34
N SER A 171 -11.82 -7.35 3.89
CA SER A 171 -13.10 -8.07 3.84
C SER A 171 -13.97 -7.72 2.62
N SER A 172 -13.57 -6.72 1.82
CA SER A 172 -14.28 -6.26 0.63
C SER A 172 -14.33 -7.32 -0.47
N PRO A 173 -15.38 -7.33 -1.33
CA PRO A 173 -15.46 -8.25 -2.45
C PRO A 173 -14.23 -8.16 -3.36
N ARG A 174 -13.60 -9.31 -3.61
CA ARG A 174 -12.45 -9.40 -4.51
C ARG A 174 -12.79 -8.90 -5.90
N SER A 175 -12.03 -7.93 -6.42
CA SER A 175 -12.11 -7.56 -7.83
C SER A 175 -11.53 -8.68 -8.69
N GLU A 176 -12.25 -9.07 -9.75
CA GLU A 176 -11.92 -10.30 -10.44
C GLU A 176 -10.59 -10.26 -11.19
N ARG A 177 -10.09 -9.12 -11.70
CA ARG A 177 -8.79 -9.01 -12.45
C ARG A 177 -8.10 -7.64 -12.51
N GLY A 178 -8.44 -6.66 -11.66
CA GLY A 178 -7.76 -5.36 -11.70
C GLY A 178 -8.27 -4.32 -10.71
N GLY A 179 -7.58 -3.19 -10.64
CA GLY A 179 -7.90 -2.10 -9.70
C GLY A 179 -7.42 -2.38 -8.28
N ASN A 180 -7.87 -1.56 -7.33
CA ASN A 180 -7.30 -1.49 -5.99
C ASN A 180 -7.54 -2.73 -5.08
N PHE A 181 -8.40 -3.67 -5.49
CA PHE A 181 -8.68 -4.95 -4.79
C PHE A 181 -8.19 -6.20 -5.54
N TRP A 182 -7.25 -6.04 -6.46
CA TRP A 182 -6.47 -7.18 -6.92
C TRP A 182 -5.48 -7.58 -5.81
N ALA A 183 -5.13 -8.87 -5.70
CA ALA A 183 -4.15 -9.30 -4.71
C ALA A 183 -2.74 -9.17 -5.30
N TRP A 184 -1.83 -8.49 -4.60
CA TRP A 184 -0.43 -8.33 -4.99
C TRP A 184 0.45 -7.96 -3.79
N VAL A 185 1.76 -7.83 -4.00
CA VAL A 185 2.67 -7.28 -2.99
C VAL A 185 2.86 -5.80 -3.23
N ALA A 186 2.27 -4.99 -2.36
CA ALA A 186 2.16 -3.55 -2.48
C ALA A 186 3.45 -2.87 -2.04
N ASN A 187 3.82 -1.82 -2.76
CA ASN A 187 4.89 -0.90 -2.39
C ASN A 187 4.23 0.41 -1.93
N PHE A 188 4.47 0.78 -0.69
CA PHE A 188 3.99 2.00 -0.08
C PHE A 188 5.21 2.84 0.30
N ALA A 189 5.48 3.88 -0.49
CA ALA A 189 6.69 4.68 -0.38
C ALA A 189 6.72 5.46 0.95
N THR A 190 7.26 4.84 2.00
CA THR A 190 7.45 5.41 3.33
C THR A 190 8.93 5.50 3.66
N ASP A 191 9.29 6.49 4.48
CA ASP A 191 10.65 6.62 4.99
C ASP A 191 10.90 5.56 6.09
N PRO A 192 12.12 5.01 6.19
CA PRO A 192 12.46 4.04 7.23
C PRO A 192 12.50 4.71 8.59
N ASN A 193 12.04 4.02 9.63
CA ASN A 193 12.04 4.54 10.99
C ASN A 193 12.38 3.46 12.02
N LYS A 194 13.64 3.45 12.47
CA LYS A 194 14.15 2.47 13.44
C LYS A 194 13.53 2.56 14.84
N GLU A 195 12.93 3.70 15.20
CA GLU A 195 12.25 3.85 16.48
C GLU A 195 10.80 3.35 16.42
N ARG A 196 10.17 3.44 15.23
CA ARG A 196 8.82 2.96 14.96
C ARG A 196 8.75 2.52 13.49
N PRO A 197 9.03 1.24 13.20
CA PRO A 197 9.12 0.77 11.83
C PRO A 197 7.85 1.05 11.01
N SER A 198 8.07 1.49 9.77
CA SER A 198 7.02 1.83 8.81
C SER A 198 6.70 0.65 7.89
N PHE A 199 5.56 0.72 7.21
CA PHE A 199 5.22 -0.26 6.18
C PHE A 199 5.69 0.25 4.82
N ASN A 200 6.62 -0.48 4.20
CA ASN A 200 7.05 -0.21 2.83
C ASN A 200 6.53 -1.29 1.90
N HIS A 201 6.87 -2.55 2.17
CA HIS A 201 6.44 -3.68 1.37
C HIS A 201 5.49 -4.58 2.16
N HIS A 202 4.30 -4.85 1.63
CA HIS A 202 3.33 -5.70 2.30
C HIS A 202 2.45 -6.47 1.32
N MET A 203 1.98 -7.65 1.72
CA MET A 203 1.00 -8.38 0.92
C MET A 203 -0.38 -7.76 1.11
N TRP A 204 -1.11 -7.61 0.00
CA TRP A 204 -2.48 -7.11 -0.04
C TRP A 204 -3.40 -8.19 -0.61
N VAL A 205 -4.40 -8.62 0.15
CA VAL A 205 -5.25 -9.76 -0.23
C VAL A 205 -6.63 -9.73 0.43
N GLY A 206 -7.62 -10.34 -0.21
CA GLY A 206 -8.96 -10.62 0.33
C GLY A 206 -9.55 -11.90 -0.23
#